data_AF-A0A7J4FJC4-F1
#
_entry.id   AF-A0A7J4FJC4-F1
#
_cell.length_a   1.000
_cell.length_b   1.000
_cell.length_c   1.000
_cell.angle_alpha   90.00
_cell.angle_beta   90.00
_cell.angle_gamma   90.00
#
_symmetry.space_group_name_H-M   'P 1'
#
loop_
_entity.id
_entity.type
_entity.pdbx_description
1 polymer ?
#
loop_
_entity_poly.entity_id
_entity_poly.type
_entity_poly.pdbx_seq_one_letter_code
_entity_poly.pdbx_strand_id
1 'polypeptide(L)'
;MSSQSVLDILQGFTSQDNVIGMIVQILWLAFFVLYMLYGQKLQVRIMLKEIESSLFKLKIIRDRGREIAISTVKKMSKENNDPTERVDRILEHIYIPPVSLDPSGIIRRLEHLIDVRDFRFKDEVKLMVPNADETQINNLTNMLEAALALNQIYKIVRHFYLVGKKTSSFYIILQLQMILPQIMKESQAFASALTAFKTGQPIGDGIGALIAARLMHGKKEYEITKDIIVSEVSIDGRIAYVLKAKGPGGNVGKPGEAIRQLLEEKEG
;
A
#
# COMPACT_ATOMS: atom_id res chain seq x y z
N MET A 1 -52.59 -1.19 -45.31
CA MET A 1 -52.00 -2.51 -45.61
C MET A 1 -50.62 -2.63 -44.95
N SER A 2 -50.52 -2.72 -43.62
CA SER A 2 -49.20 -2.92 -42.96
C SER A 2 -49.26 -3.64 -41.59
N SER A 3 -50.42 -4.09 -41.14
CA SER A 3 -50.58 -4.73 -39.83
C SER A 3 -50.77 -6.26 -39.88
N GLN A 4 -50.96 -6.85 -41.06
CA GLN A 4 -51.07 -8.31 -41.22
C GLN A 4 -49.71 -9.01 -41.38
N SER A 5 -48.71 -8.36 -42.00
CA SER A 5 -47.40 -8.98 -42.26
C SER A 5 -46.55 -9.21 -41.01
N VAL A 6 -46.72 -8.42 -39.95
CA VAL A 6 -45.97 -8.59 -38.68
C VAL A 6 -46.57 -9.71 -37.83
N LEU A 7 -47.89 -9.91 -37.93
CA LEU A 7 -48.60 -10.96 -37.20
C LEU A 7 -48.34 -12.34 -37.81
N ASP A 8 -48.17 -12.42 -39.14
CA ASP A 8 -47.80 -13.65 -39.84
C ASP A 8 -46.34 -14.08 -39.57
N ILE A 9 -45.42 -13.14 -39.36
CA ILE A 9 -44.02 -13.44 -38.97
C ILE A 9 -43.94 -13.98 -37.53
N LEU A 10 -44.85 -13.54 -36.65
CA LEU A 10 -44.97 -14.10 -35.29
C LEU A 10 -45.69 -15.46 -35.27
N GLN A 11 -46.69 -15.67 -36.15
CA GLN A 11 -47.45 -16.92 -36.23
C GLN A 11 -46.72 -18.03 -37.00
N GLY A 12 -45.75 -17.71 -37.86
CA GLY A 12 -44.92 -18.67 -38.58
C GLY A 12 -43.91 -19.43 -37.71
N PHE A 13 -43.69 -19.01 -36.45
CA PHE A 13 -42.81 -19.70 -35.50
C PHE A 13 -43.55 -20.68 -34.57
N THR A 14 -44.88 -20.77 -34.64
CA THR A 14 -45.69 -21.49 -33.64
C THR A 14 -46.46 -22.72 -34.12
N SER A 15 -46.24 -23.18 -35.36
CA SER A 15 -47.01 -24.32 -35.89
C SER A 15 -46.17 -25.25 -36.77
N GLN A 16 -46.00 -26.50 -36.31
CA GLN A 16 -45.24 -27.66 -36.85
C GLN A 16 -43.73 -27.61 -36.52
N ASP A 17 -43.16 -28.20 -35.45
CA ASP A 17 -43.50 -29.36 -34.62
C ASP A 17 -43.30 -29.05 -33.12
N ASN A 18 -44.41 -28.83 -32.42
CA ASN A 18 -44.44 -28.37 -31.02
C ASN A 18 -43.89 -29.39 -30.00
N VAL A 19 -43.62 -30.64 -30.40
CA VAL A 19 -43.04 -31.65 -29.50
C VAL A 19 -41.52 -31.51 -29.40
N ILE A 20 -40.83 -31.28 -30.51
CA ILE A 20 -39.36 -31.10 -30.53
C ILE A 20 -38.98 -29.78 -29.86
N GLY A 21 -39.71 -28.70 -30.17
CA GLY A 21 -39.52 -27.40 -29.51
C GLY A 21 -39.77 -27.45 -28.00
N MET A 22 -40.82 -28.16 -27.56
CA MET A 22 -41.12 -28.35 -26.14
C MET A 22 -40.08 -29.23 -25.43
N ILE A 23 -39.60 -30.29 -26.08
CA ILE A 23 -38.50 -31.13 -25.56
C ILE A 23 -37.22 -30.29 -25.40
N VAL A 24 -36.88 -29.47 -26.41
CA VAL A 24 -35.71 -28.58 -26.36
C VAL A 24 -35.87 -27.54 -25.25
N GLN A 25 -37.07 -26.96 -25.07
CA GLN A 25 -37.34 -25.99 -24.01
C GLN A 25 -37.26 -26.63 -22.61
N ILE A 26 -37.76 -27.85 -22.44
CA ILE A 26 -37.66 -28.60 -21.18
C ILE A 26 -36.21 -28.97 -20.88
N LEU A 27 -35.46 -29.42 -21.89
CA LEU A 27 -34.01 -29.67 -21.76
C LEU A 27 -33.26 -28.40 -21.39
N TRP A 28 -33.61 -27.27 -22.00
CA TRP A 28 -32.97 -25.99 -21.70
C TRP A 28 -33.29 -25.50 -20.29
N LEU A 29 -34.53 -25.68 -19.84
CA LEU A 29 -34.95 -25.33 -18.48
C LEU A 29 -34.29 -26.26 -17.44
N ALA A 30 -34.19 -27.55 -17.73
CA ALA A 30 -33.45 -28.50 -16.89
C ALA A 30 -31.96 -28.14 -16.80
N PHE A 31 -31.34 -27.79 -17.93
CA PHE A 31 -29.96 -27.30 -17.98
C PHE A 31 -29.79 -26.01 -17.17
N PHE A 32 -30.72 -25.06 -17.27
CA PHE A 32 -30.69 -23.81 -16.50
C PHE A 32 -30.78 -24.07 -14.99
N VAL A 33 -31.66 -24.97 -14.54
CA VAL A 33 -31.79 -25.35 -13.12
C VAL A 33 -30.51 -26.03 -12.62
N LEU A 34 -29.93 -26.95 -13.42
CA LEU A 34 -28.64 -27.57 -13.12
C LEU A 34 -27.53 -26.51 -13.02
N TYR A 35 -27.45 -25.60 -13.98
CA TYR A 35 -26.45 -24.53 -13.97
C TYR A 35 -26.63 -23.58 -12.78
N MET A 36 -27.86 -23.24 -12.41
CA MET A 36 -28.13 -22.35 -11.27
C MET A 36 -27.66 -22.98 -9.94
N LEU A 37 -27.86 -24.29 -9.77
CA LEU A 37 -27.46 -25.01 -8.54
C LEU A 37 -25.96 -25.33 -8.49
N TYR A 38 -25.35 -25.70 -9.62
CA TYR A 38 -23.94 -26.13 -9.67
C TYR A 38 -22.97 -25.03 -10.10
N GLY A 39 -23.44 -24.03 -10.84
CA GLY A 39 -22.66 -22.91 -11.36
C GLY A 39 -22.02 -22.08 -10.25
N GLN A 40 -22.74 -21.82 -9.16
CA GLN A 40 -22.19 -21.10 -8.00
C GLN A 40 -21.00 -21.85 -7.37
N LYS A 41 -21.10 -23.18 -7.21
CA LYS A 41 -20.01 -24.00 -6.65
C LYS A 41 -18.80 -24.03 -7.58
N LEU A 42 -19.04 -24.10 -8.89
CA LEU A 42 -17.98 -24.05 -9.89
C LEU A 42 -17.29 -22.68 -9.90
N GLN A 43 -18.07 -21.59 -9.87
CA GLN A 43 -17.58 -20.22 -9.82
C GLN A 43 -16.68 -20.00 -8.59
N VAL A 44 -17.11 -20.43 -7.40
CA VAL A 44 -16.30 -20.35 -6.18
C VAL A 44 -14.94 -21.05 -6.34
N ARG A 45 -14.90 -22.23 -6.96
CA ARG A 45 -13.63 -22.96 -7.17
C ARG A 45 -12.68 -22.21 -8.10
N ILE A 46 -13.22 -21.63 -9.18
CA ILE A 46 -12.42 -20.84 -10.14
C ILE A 46 -11.85 -19.60 -9.44
N MET A 47 -12.68 -18.86 -8.72
CA MET A 47 -12.28 -17.67 -7.99
C MET A 47 -11.21 -17.98 -6.93
N LEU A 48 -11.37 -19.06 -6.16
CA LEU A 48 -10.38 -19.48 -5.18
C LEU A 48 -9.02 -19.79 -5.81
N LYS A 49 -9.00 -20.40 -7.00
CA LYS A 49 -7.76 -20.69 -7.73
C LYS A 49 -7.06 -19.43 -8.21
N GLU A 50 -7.81 -18.44 -8.68
CA GLU A 50 -7.27 -17.12 -9.06
C GLU A 50 -6.68 -16.37 -7.86
N ILE A 51 -7.41 -16.36 -6.74
CA ILE A 51 -6.95 -15.77 -5.47
C ILE A 51 -5.69 -16.48 -4.99
N GLU A 52 -5.63 -17.81 -5.06
CA GLU A 52 -4.47 -18.60 -4.66
C GLU A 52 -3.22 -18.26 -5.49
N SER A 53 -3.37 -18.06 -6.81
CA SER A 53 -2.28 -17.61 -7.69
C SER A 53 -1.77 -16.22 -7.30
N SER A 54 -2.69 -15.28 -7.03
CA SER A 54 -2.33 -13.94 -6.55
C SER A 54 -1.66 -13.98 -5.18
N LEU A 55 -2.16 -14.80 -4.26
CA LEU A 55 -1.59 -14.99 -2.93
C LEU A 55 -0.17 -15.57 -3.00
N PHE A 56 0.08 -16.50 -3.92
CA PHE A 56 1.42 -17.03 -4.16
C PHE A 56 2.39 -15.95 -4.63
N LYS A 57 1.95 -15.07 -5.55
CA LYS A 57 2.75 -13.90 -5.96
C LYS A 57 3.05 -12.97 -4.78
N LEU A 58 2.05 -12.65 -3.96
CA LEU A 58 2.23 -11.84 -2.75
C LEU A 58 3.23 -12.49 -1.78
N LYS A 59 3.20 -13.82 -1.64
CA LYS A 59 4.15 -14.56 -0.81
C LYS A 59 5.58 -14.37 -1.31
N ILE A 60 5.82 -14.51 -2.60
CA ILE A 60 7.13 -14.30 -3.22
C ILE A 60 7.63 -12.87 -2.99
N ILE A 61 6.76 -11.87 -3.21
CA ILE A 61 7.12 -10.45 -3.03
C ILE A 61 7.51 -10.19 -1.57
N ARG A 62 6.72 -10.69 -0.61
CA ARG A 62 7.03 -10.61 0.83
C ARG A 62 8.37 -11.27 1.16
N ASP A 63 8.58 -12.52 0.71
CA ASP A 63 9.77 -13.29 1.05
C ASP A 63 11.04 -12.61 0.52
N ARG A 64 10.97 -12.07 -0.70
CA ARG A 64 12.03 -11.25 -1.28
C ARG A 64 12.25 -9.95 -0.50
N GLY A 65 11.19 -9.27 -0.06
CA GLY A 65 11.29 -8.07 0.77
C GLY A 65 12.02 -8.34 2.09
N ARG A 66 11.67 -9.45 2.77
CA ARG A 66 12.34 -9.92 3.98
C ARG A 66 13.81 -10.26 3.73
N GLU A 67 14.12 -10.98 2.66
CA GLU A 67 15.50 -11.32 2.28
C GLU A 67 16.36 -10.07 2.02
N ILE A 68 15.80 -9.09 1.29
CA ILE A 68 16.49 -7.81 1.03
C ILE A 68 16.72 -7.05 2.34
N ALA A 69 15.74 -7.01 3.25
CA ALA A 69 15.90 -6.36 4.55
C ALA A 69 17.03 -6.98 5.36
N ILE A 70 17.03 -8.31 5.54
CA ILE A 70 18.05 -9.04 6.30
C ILE A 70 19.43 -8.86 5.67
N SER A 71 19.54 -9.06 4.35
CA SER A 71 20.83 -8.94 3.66
C SER A 71 21.40 -7.52 3.68
N THR A 72 20.55 -6.49 3.71
CA THR A 72 20.99 -5.09 3.78
C THR A 72 21.44 -4.74 5.20
N VAL A 73 20.67 -5.11 6.22
CA VAL A 73 21.07 -4.90 7.63
C VAL A 73 22.35 -5.65 7.94
N LYS A 74 22.49 -6.91 7.50
CA LYS A 74 23.70 -7.72 7.70
C LYS A 74 24.95 -7.13 7.04
N LYS A 75 24.81 -6.46 5.90
CA LYS A 75 25.94 -5.78 5.23
C LYS A 75 26.41 -4.53 5.99
N MET A 76 25.49 -3.86 6.70
CA MET A 76 25.77 -2.60 7.40
C MET A 76 26.17 -2.82 8.87
N SER A 77 25.59 -3.84 9.51
CA SER A 77 26.03 -4.37 10.80
C SER A 77 27.37 -5.07 10.59
N LYS A 78 28.47 -4.33 10.71
CA LYS A 78 29.84 -4.86 10.62
C LYS A 78 30.17 -5.92 11.69
N GLU A 79 29.27 -6.16 12.65
CA GLU A 79 29.39 -7.15 13.71
C GLU A 79 28.73 -8.49 13.35
N ASN A 80 29.30 -9.58 13.88
CA ASN A 80 28.96 -10.98 13.58
C ASN A 80 27.62 -11.47 14.19
N ASN A 81 26.76 -10.55 14.63
CA ASN A 81 25.44 -10.87 15.15
C ASN A 81 24.44 -11.05 14.01
N ASP A 82 23.62 -12.10 14.08
CA ASP A 82 22.58 -12.36 13.09
C ASP A 82 21.40 -11.39 13.30
N PRO A 83 21.13 -10.45 12.37
CA PRO A 83 20.03 -9.50 12.51
C PRO A 83 18.66 -10.14 12.26
N THR A 84 18.61 -11.42 11.84
CA THR A 84 17.39 -12.09 11.38
C THR A 84 16.25 -12.04 12.41
N GLU A 85 16.51 -12.41 13.66
CA GLU A 85 15.46 -12.43 14.70
C GLU A 85 14.90 -11.03 14.99
N ARG A 86 15.77 -10.02 14.97
CA ARG A 86 15.41 -8.62 15.24
C ARG A 86 14.61 -8.03 14.09
N VAL A 87 15.02 -8.29 12.85
CA VAL A 87 14.27 -7.91 11.65
C VAL A 87 12.91 -8.59 11.64
N ASP A 88 12.83 -9.89 11.92
CA ASP A 88 11.56 -10.61 11.97
C ASP A 88 10.60 -10.03 13.00
N ARG A 89 11.11 -9.69 14.19
CA ARG A 89 10.30 -9.03 15.23
C ARG A 89 9.73 -7.69 14.76
N ILE A 90 10.52 -6.90 14.03
CA ILE A 90 10.04 -5.65 13.43
C ILE A 90 8.96 -5.97 12.40
N LEU A 91 9.15 -6.93 11.49
CA LEU A 91 8.16 -7.30 10.47
C LEU A 91 6.84 -7.82 11.05
N GLU A 92 6.87 -8.32 12.28
CA GLU A 92 5.70 -8.77 13.05
C GLU A 92 5.07 -7.66 13.93
N HIS A 93 5.61 -6.44 13.90
CA HIS A 93 5.09 -5.32 14.68
C HIS A 93 3.68 -4.92 14.22
N ILE A 94 2.80 -4.69 15.19
CA ILE A 94 1.43 -4.25 14.97
C ILE A 94 1.24 -2.89 15.63
N TYR A 95 0.67 -1.96 14.86
CA TYR A 95 0.28 -0.65 15.33
C TYR A 95 -1.22 -0.59 15.59
N ILE A 96 -1.63 -0.16 16.79
CA ILE A 96 -3.02 -0.01 17.17
C ILE A 96 -3.41 1.47 17.02
N PRO A 97 -4.27 1.82 16.04
CA PRO A 97 -4.70 3.20 15.85
C PRO A 97 -5.61 3.67 17.01
N PRO A 98 -5.72 4.99 17.24
CA PRO A 98 -6.59 5.53 18.27
C PRO A 98 -8.06 5.27 17.93
N VAL A 99 -8.88 5.06 18.97
CA VAL A 99 -10.34 4.87 18.82
C VAL A 99 -11.00 6.18 18.38
N SER A 100 -11.94 6.09 17.44
CA SER A 100 -12.58 7.23 16.77
C SER A 100 -13.67 7.95 17.58
N LEU A 101 -13.86 7.65 18.86
CA LEU A 101 -14.99 8.12 19.68
C LEU A 101 -14.89 9.61 20.11
N ASP A 102 -13.73 10.26 19.98
CA ASP A 102 -13.52 11.68 20.40
C ASP A 102 -12.88 12.53 19.29
N PRO A 103 -13.67 13.18 18.42
CA PRO A 103 -13.18 13.92 17.25
C PRO A 103 -12.22 15.07 17.58
N SER A 104 -12.27 15.64 18.78
CA SER A 104 -11.48 16.83 19.14
C SER A 104 -10.00 16.52 19.41
N GLY A 105 -9.71 15.36 20.01
CA GLY A 105 -8.36 14.97 20.44
C GLY A 105 -7.68 13.90 19.58
N ILE A 106 -8.39 13.30 18.62
CA ILE A 106 -7.86 12.18 17.82
C ILE A 106 -6.61 12.57 17.04
N ILE A 107 -6.57 13.78 16.45
CA ILE A 107 -5.43 14.22 15.64
C ILE A 107 -4.16 14.27 16.49
N ARG A 108 -4.21 14.89 17.67
CA ARG A 108 -3.06 14.97 18.58
C ARG A 108 -2.60 13.60 19.08
N ARG A 109 -3.55 12.68 19.34
CA ARG A 109 -3.22 11.31 19.72
C ARG A 109 -2.58 10.54 18.58
N LEU A 110 -3.10 10.70 17.36
CA LEU A 110 -2.56 10.08 16.16
C LEU A 110 -1.16 10.58 15.87
N GLU A 111 -0.94 11.90 15.95
CA GLU A 111 0.38 12.51 15.80
C GLU A 111 1.37 11.94 16.82
N HIS A 112 1.01 11.94 18.11
CA HIS A 112 1.86 11.36 19.15
C HIS A 112 2.21 9.89 18.87
N LEU A 113 1.22 9.11 18.41
CA LEU A 113 1.43 7.71 18.08
C LEU A 113 2.34 7.50 16.86
N ILE A 114 2.23 8.35 15.84
CA ILE A 114 3.13 8.35 14.67
C ILE A 114 4.56 8.72 15.10
N ASP A 115 4.72 9.76 15.92
CA ASP A 115 6.02 10.22 16.41
C ASP A 115 6.71 9.15 17.27
N VAL A 116 5.96 8.52 18.18
CA VAL A 116 6.48 7.44 19.02
C VAL A 116 6.87 6.23 18.17
N ARG A 117 6.07 5.88 17.15
CA ARG A 117 6.39 4.79 16.23
C ARG A 117 7.68 5.07 15.46
N ASP A 118 7.81 6.25 14.84
CA ASP A 118 9.02 6.65 14.10
C ASP A 118 10.25 6.59 15.01
N PHE A 119 10.15 7.15 16.22
CA PHE A 119 11.23 7.14 17.20
C PHE A 119 11.65 5.72 17.57
N ARG A 120 10.70 4.83 17.88
CA ARG A 120 10.98 3.44 18.25
C ARG A 120 11.57 2.64 17.09
N PHE A 121 11.09 2.84 15.87
CA PHE A 121 11.64 2.18 14.70
C PHE A 121 13.09 2.59 14.43
N LYS A 122 13.39 3.88 14.49
CA LYS A 122 14.77 4.39 14.35
C LYS A 122 15.69 3.88 15.46
N ASP A 123 15.19 3.79 16.69
CA ASP A 123 15.93 3.25 17.84
C ASP A 123 16.26 1.77 17.65
N GLU A 124 15.30 0.97 17.16
CA GLU A 124 15.52 -0.43 16.80
C GLU A 124 16.56 -0.59 15.68
N VAL A 125 16.57 0.31 14.69
CA VAL A 125 17.60 0.31 13.65
C VAL A 125 18.98 0.68 14.18
N LYS A 126 19.06 1.68 15.08
CA LYS A 126 20.32 2.08 15.74
C LYS A 126 20.94 0.93 16.54
N LEU A 127 20.12 0.13 17.21
CA LEU A 127 20.59 -1.06 17.93
C LEU A 127 21.12 -2.15 17.00
N MET A 128 20.62 -2.24 15.75
CA MET A 128 21.14 -3.18 14.74
C MET A 128 22.40 -2.66 14.05
N VAL A 129 22.50 -1.35 13.83
CA VAL A 129 23.59 -0.73 13.07
C VAL A 129 24.07 0.53 13.80
N PRO A 130 24.82 0.39 14.90
CA PRO A 130 25.21 1.54 15.75
C PRO A 130 26.17 2.52 15.05
N ASN A 131 26.88 2.06 14.03
CA ASN A 131 27.87 2.85 13.29
C ASN A 131 27.30 3.53 12.02
N ALA A 132 25.99 3.46 11.78
CA ALA A 132 25.37 4.07 10.60
C ALA A 132 25.16 5.58 10.78
N ASP A 133 25.30 6.32 9.68
CA ASP A 133 24.94 7.74 9.62
C ASP A 133 23.41 7.93 9.80
N GLU A 134 22.98 9.13 10.20
CA GLU A 134 21.55 9.46 10.37
C GLU A 134 20.76 9.22 9.08
N THR A 135 21.33 9.57 7.93
CA THR A 135 20.75 9.32 6.60
C THR A 135 20.54 7.83 6.34
N GLN A 136 21.52 7.02 6.73
CA GLN A 136 21.50 5.57 6.58
C GLN A 136 20.46 4.92 7.49
N ILE A 137 20.35 5.41 8.73
CA ILE A 137 19.33 4.96 9.69
C ILE A 137 17.93 5.25 9.14
N ASN A 138 17.68 6.44 8.60
CA ASN A 138 16.37 6.80 8.05
C ASN A 138 16.02 5.93 6.83
N ASN A 139 16.97 5.72 5.91
CA ASN A 139 16.77 4.86 4.73
C ASN A 139 16.52 3.40 5.11
N LEU A 140 17.28 2.86 6.08
CA LEU A 140 17.05 1.51 6.61
C LEU A 140 15.70 1.38 7.31
N THR A 141 15.31 2.39 8.09
CA THR A 141 14.01 2.44 8.76
C THR A 141 12.89 2.35 7.75
N ASN A 142 12.90 3.22 6.74
CA ASN A 142 11.89 3.22 5.67
C ASN A 142 11.86 1.90 4.86
N MET A 143 13.04 1.32 4.61
CA MET A 143 13.13 -0.01 3.98
C MET A 143 12.44 -1.09 4.82
N LEU A 144 12.65 -1.11 6.14
CA LEU A 144 12.00 -2.04 7.06
C LEU A 144 10.49 -1.78 7.15
N GLU A 145 10.05 -0.53 7.11
CA GLU A 145 8.62 -0.20 7.04
C GLU A 145 7.96 -0.71 5.76
N ALA A 146 8.63 -0.57 4.62
CA ALA A 146 8.14 -1.13 3.35
C ALA A 146 8.07 -2.67 3.40
N ALA A 147 9.06 -3.33 4.01
CA ALA A 147 9.05 -4.77 4.20
C ALA A 147 7.92 -5.23 5.15
N LEU A 148 7.67 -4.47 6.22
CA LEU A 148 6.57 -4.67 7.14
C LEU A 148 5.22 -4.55 6.43
N ALA A 149 5.04 -3.53 5.59
CA ALA A 149 3.82 -3.36 4.80
C ALA A 149 3.55 -4.57 3.90
N LEU A 150 4.57 -5.08 3.21
CA LEU A 150 4.46 -6.30 2.39
C LEU A 150 4.06 -7.52 3.22
N ASN A 151 4.63 -7.68 4.42
CA ASN A 151 4.25 -8.77 5.34
C ASN A 151 2.79 -8.66 5.80
N GLN A 152 2.36 -7.45 6.14
CA GLN A 152 1.01 -7.18 6.60
C GLN A 152 -0.02 -7.43 5.49
N ILE A 153 0.23 -6.94 4.27
CA ILE A 153 -0.62 -7.20 3.10
C ILE A 153 -0.78 -8.70 2.86
N TYR A 154 0.32 -9.45 2.85
CA TYR A 154 0.28 -10.90 2.65
C TYR A 154 -0.59 -11.60 3.72
N LYS A 155 -0.41 -11.25 5.00
CA LYS A 155 -1.17 -11.85 6.11
C LYS A 155 -2.66 -11.55 6.02
N ILE A 156 -3.03 -10.30 5.73
CA ILE A 156 -4.44 -9.89 5.61
C ILE A 156 -5.11 -10.65 4.46
N VAL A 157 -4.50 -10.68 3.27
CA VAL A 157 -5.04 -11.41 2.12
C VAL A 157 -5.13 -12.91 2.41
N ARG A 158 -4.08 -13.49 3.02
CA ARG A 158 -4.08 -14.91 3.43
C ARG A 158 -5.20 -15.22 4.41
N HIS A 159 -5.44 -14.34 5.39
CA HIS A 159 -6.49 -14.51 6.37
C HIS A 159 -7.86 -14.58 5.69
N PHE A 160 -8.21 -13.61 4.85
CA PHE A 160 -9.47 -13.61 4.12
C PHE A 160 -9.61 -14.78 3.14
N TYR A 161 -8.52 -15.20 2.48
CA TYR A 161 -8.52 -16.39 1.63
C TYR A 161 -8.86 -17.66 2.43
N LEU A 162 -8.23 -17.86 3.59
CA LEU A 162 -8.49 -19.02 4.44
C LEU A 162 -9.91 -19.01 5.02
N VAL A 163 -10.40 -17.84 5.44
CA VAL A 163 -11.77 -17.66 5.92
C VAL A 163 -12.77 -17.98 4.79
N GLY A 164 -12.57 -17.41 3.60
CA GLY A 164 -13.42 -17.68 2.44
C GLY A 164 -13.42 -19.16 2.05
N LYS A 165 -12.25 -19.80 2.02
CA LYS A 165 -12.09 -21.23 1.70
C LYS A 165 -12.77 -22.14 2.73
N LYS A 166 -12.64 -21.86 4.02
CA LYS A 166 -13.21 -22.69 5.10
C LYS A 166 -14.72 -22.51 5.25
N THR A 167 -15.21 -21.28 5.13
CA THR A 167 -16.65 -20.97 5.23
C THR A 167 -17.41 -21.24 3.94
N SER A 168 -16.72 -21.43 2.82
CA SER A 168 -17.31 -21.46 1.47
C SER A 168 -18.21 -20.25 1.18
N SER A 169 -17.94 -19.11 1.83
CA SER A 169 -18.72 -17.89 1.67
C SER A 169 -18.40 -17.21 0.34
N PHE A 170 -19.36 -17.26 -0.59
CA PHE A 170 -19.25 -16.64 -1.92
C PHE A 170 -18.90 -15.15 -1.83
N TYR A 171 -19.54 -14.41 -0.93
CA TYR A 171 -19.35 -12.96 -0.83
C TYR A 171 -17.94 -12.56 -0.37
N ILE A 172 -17.35 -13.30 0.57
CA ILE A 172 -15.97 -13.04 1.02
C ILE A 172 -14.98 -13.26 -0.13
N ILE A 173 -15.19 -14.34 -0.89
CA ILE A 173 -14.34 -14.71 -2.03
C ILE A 173 -14.48 -13.67 -3.14
N LEU A 174 -15.71 -13.20 -3.41
CA LEU A 174 -15.99 -12.16 -4.39
C LEU A 174 -15.33 -10.84 -4.04
N GLN A 175 -15.49 -10.36 -2.81
CA GLN A 175 -14.85 -9.13 -2.34
C GLN A 175 -13.33 -9.21 -2.47
N LEU A 176 -12.74 -10.34 -2.08
CA LEU A 176 -11.29 -10.56 -2.18
C LEU A 176 -10.83 -10.55 -3.64
N GLN A 177 -11.54 -11.24 -4.55
CA GLN A 177 -11.20 -11.26 -5.97
C GLN A 177 -11.23 -9.85 -6.59
N MET A 178 -12.23 -9.02 -6.23
CA MET A 178 -12.37 -7.68 -6.78
C MET A 178 -11.26 -6.72 -6.34
N ILE A 179 -10.82 -6.80 -5.07
CA ILE A 179 -9.80 -5.89 -4.52
C ILE A 179 -8.36 -6.35 -4.80
N LEU A 180 -8.15 -7.63 -5.09
CA LEU A 180 -6.83 -8.21 -5.33
C LEU A 180 -5.96 -7.47 -6.37
N PRO A 181 -6.50 -7.01 -7.53
CA PRO A 181 -5.71 -6.25 -8.49
C PRO A 181 -5.11 -4.98 -7.90
N GLN A 182 -5.87 -4.27 -7.05
CA GLN A 182 -5.40 -3.07 -6.38
C GLN A 182 -4.32 -3.40 -5.35
N ILE A 183 -4.54 -4.44 -4.54
CA ILE A 183 -3.56 -4.93 -3.56
C ILE A 183 -2.26 -5.37 -4.24
N MET A 184 -2.35 -5.99 -5.42
CA MET A 184 -1.19 -6.41 -6.19
C MET A 184 -0.36 -5.20 -6.66
N LYS A 185 -1.02 -4.15 -7.18
CA LYS A 185 -0.34 -2.90 -7.57
C LYS A 185 0.31 -2.23 -6.37
N GLU A 186 -0.39 -2.15 -5.25
CA GLU A 186 0.13 -1.61 -3.99
C GLU A 186 1.36 -2.38 -3.51
N SER A 187 1.30 -3.72 -3.54
CA SER A 187 2.43 -4.58 -3.17
C SER A 187 3.64 -4.39 -4.10
N GLN A 188 3.42 -4.22 -5.40
CA GLN A 188 4.49 -3.91 -6.35
C GLN A 188 5.10 -2.53 -6.09
N ALA A 189 4.28 -1.54 -5.74
CA ALA A 189 4.77 -0.21 -5.37
C ALA A 189 5.64 -0.27 -4.11
N PHE A 190 5.22 -1.00 -3.07
CA PHE A 190 6.03 -1.20 -1.87
C PHE A 190 7.33 -1.98 -2.16
N ALA A 191 7.31 -2.98 -3.03
CA ALA A 191 8.52 -3.71 -3.42
C ALA A 191 9.53 -2.83 -4.17
N SER A 192 9.04 -1.95 -5.06
CA SER A 192 9.85 -0.94 -5.73
C SER A 192 10.41 0.08 -4.74
N ALA A 193 9.58 0.57 -3.80
CA ALA A 193 9.99 1.52 -2.77
C ALA A 193 11.07 0.92 -1.84
N LEU A 194 10.93 -0.35 -1.45
CA LEU A 194 11.93 -1.07 -0.66
C LEU A 194 13.29 -1.09 -1.37
N THR A 195 13.30 -1.29 -2.70
CA THR A 195 14.54 -1.27 -3.49
C THR A 195 15.13 0.13 -3.59
N ALA A 196 14.29 1.16 -3.70
CA ALA A 196 14.72 2.56 -3.72
C ALA A 196 15.31 3.01 -2.37
N PHE A 197 14.69 2.63 -1.24
CA PHE A 197 15.23 2.94 0.09
C PHE A 197 16.59 2.29 0.34
N LYS A 198 16.80 1.06 -0.15
CA LYS A 198 18.10 0.39 -0.09
C LYS A 198 19.21 1.19 -0.80
N THR A 199 18.89 1.86 -1.91
CA THR A 199 19.85 2.66 -2.69
C THR A 199 19.85 4.14 -2.30
N GLY A 200 18.99 4.57 -1.37
CA GLY A 200 18.81 5.98 -1.00
C GLY A 200 18.22 6.82 -2.15
N GLN A 201 17.53 6.19 -3.10
CA GLN A 201 16.92 6.90 -4.21
C GLN A 201 15.67 7.66 -3.74
N PRO A 202 15.49 8.93 -4.13
CA PRO A 202 14.28 9.69 -3.79
C PRO A 202 13.03 9.03 -4.40
N ILE A 203 11.93 9.04 -3.64
CA ILE A 203 10.65 8.42 -4.01
C ILE A 203 9.56 9.50 -4.04
N GLY A 204 8.69 9.44 -5.06
CA GLY A 204 7.56 10.34 -5.22
C GLY A 204 7.82 11.50 -6.19
N ASP A 205 6.94 12.51 -6.16
CA ASP A 205 7.03 13.69 -7.00
C ASP A 205 8.17 14.61 -6.54
N GLY A 206 9.37 14.31 -7.00
CA GLY A 206 10.57 15.08 -6.67
C GLY A 206 10.60 16.50 -7.24
N ILE A 207 9.65 16.89 -8.10
CA ILE A 207 9.64 18.22 -8.76
C ILE A 207 9.59 19.34 -7.71
N GLY A 208 8.71 19.24 -6.71
CA GLY A 208 8.60 20.27 -5.67
C GLY A 208 9.88 20.43 -4.85
N ALA A 209 10.41 19.31 -4.35
CA ALA A 209 11.67 19.30 -3.60
C ALA A 209 12.87 19.76 -4.44
N LEU A 210 12.89 19.45 -5.75
CA LEU A 210 13.93 19.87 -6.67
C LEU A 210 13.88 21.37 -6.97
N ILE A 211 12.67 21.93 -7.16
CA ILE A 211 12.49 23.38 -7.34
C ILE A 211 12.91 24.10 -6.06
N ALA A 212 12.49 23.62 -4.89
CA ALA A 212 12.90 24.18 -3.61
C ALA A 212 14.43 24.14 -3.45
N ALA A 213 15.07 23.01 -3.72
CA ALA A 213 16.53 22.89 -3.68
C ALA A 213 17.22 23.84 -4.66
N ARG A 214 16.66 24.06 -5.86
CA ARG A 214 17.19 25.01 -6.85
C ARG A 214 17.11 26.45 -6.37
N LEU A 215 16.03 26.84 -5.68
CA LEU A 215 15.88 28.19 -5.11
C LEU A 215 16.83 28.44 -3.93
N MET A 216 17.12 27.41 -3.15
CA MET A 216 18.03 27.44 -1.99
C MET A 216 19.51 27.37 -2.40
N HIS A 217 19.80 26.97 -3.64
CA HIS A 217 21.17 26.72 -4.11
C HIS A 217 22.09 27.95 -3.93
N GLY A 218 23.22 27.76 -3.24
CA GLY A 218 24.22 28.80 -2.99
C GLY A 218 23.86 29.76 -1.85
N LYS A 219 22.79 29.50 -1.10
CA LYS A 219 22.39 30.28 0.08
C LYS A 219 22.63 29.51 1.36
N LYS A 220 22.64 30.19 2.50
CA LYS A 220 22.77 29.52 3.80
C LYS A 220 21.51 28.72 4.09
N GLU A 221 21.72 27.47 4.44
CA GLU A 221 20.67 26.56 4.91
C GLU A 221 20.82 26.39 6.41
N TYR A 222 19.70 26.39 7.14
CA TYR A 222 19.66 26.04 8.56
C TYR A 222 18.47 25.12 8.83
N GLU A 223 18.59 24.29 9.85
CA GLU A 223 17.55 23.37 10.28
C GLU A 223 16.65 24.07 11.32
N ILE A 224 15.36 24.21 11.03
CA ILE A 224 14.39 24.89 11.91
C ILE A 224 13.66 23.89 12.81
N THR A 225 13.25 22.77 12.22
CA THR A 225 12.58 21.66 12.90
C THR A 225 13.25 20.38 12.42
N LYS A 226 13.16 19.32 13.22
CA LYS A 226 13.71 18.00 12.89
C LYS A 226 13.36 17.60 11.45
N ASP A 227 14.39 17.28 10.67
CA ASP A 227 14.28 16.84 9.27
C ASP A 227 13.75 17.91 8.28
N ILE A 228 13.67 19.20 8.65
CA ILE A 228 13.27 20.32 7.78
C ILE A 228 14.36 21.40 7.73
N ILE A 229 14.79 21.75 6.52
CA ILE A 229 15.75 22.84 6.28
C ILE A 229 15.08 24.03 5.60
N VAL A 230 15.57 25.23 5.93
CA VAL A 230 15.07 26.51 5.45
C VAL A 230 16.20 27.32 4.85
N SER A 231 15.89 28.08 3.81
CA SER A 231 16.77 29.13 3.30
C SER A 231 15.99 30.39 2.97
N GLU A 232 16.64 31.53 3.20
CA GLU A 232 16.12 32.85 2.88
C GLU A 232 16.50 33.22 1.44
N VAL A 233 15.49 33.49 0.62
CA VAL A 233 15.63 33.76 -0.81
C VAL A 233 14.97 35.09 -1.15
N SER A 234 15.69 36.04 -1.74
CA SER A 234 15.05 37.21 -2.37
C SER A 234 14.41 36.80 -3.70
N ILE A 235 13.09 37.00 -3.81
CA ILE A 235 12.28 36.78 -5.02
C ILE A 235 11.49 38.05 -5.26
N ASP A 236 11.67 38.68 -6.44
CA ASP A 236 10.93 39.88 -6.86
C ASP A 236 10.92 41.03 -5.82
N GLY A 237 12.07 41.22 -5.14
CA GLY A 237 12.22 42.27 -4.12
C GLY A 237 11.57 41.94 -2.76
N ARG A 238 11.04 40.72 -2.58
CA ARG A 238 10.52 40.21 -1.31
C ARG A 238 11.42 39.12 -0.75
N ILE A 239 11.52 39.03 0.57
CA ILE A 239 12.18 37.90 1.23
C ILE A 239 11.20 36.73 1.28
N ALA A 240 11.55 35.63 0.64
CA ALA A 240 10.83 34.37 0.65
C ALA A 240 11.60 33.33 1.47
N TYR A 241 10.91 32.61 2.33
CA TYR A 241 11.46 31.49 3.09
C TYR A 241 11.09 30.19 2.39
N VAL A 242 12.08 29.49 1.86
CA VAL A 242 11.89 28.23 1.15
C VAL A 242 12.21 27.08 2.11
N LEU A 243 11.25 26.21 2.36
CA LEU A 243 11.39 25.04 3.23
C LEU A 243 11.41 23.75 2.39
N LYS A 244 12.24 22.79 2.78
CA LYS A 244 12.20 21.41 2.25
C LYS A 244 12.64 20.40 3.30
N ALA A 245 12.26 19.14 3.11
CA ALA A 245 12.79 18.05 3.92
C ALA A 245 14.31 17.89 3.71
N LYS A 246 15.02 17.55 4.79
CA LYS A 246 16.46 17.29 4.81
C LYS A 246 16.76 16.01 4.04
N GLY A 247 17.59 16.10 3.00
CA GLY A 247 18.05 14.96 2.18
C GLY A 247 19.57 14.77 2.27
N PRO A 248 20.14 13.65 1.75
CA PRO A 248 19.53 12.62 0.90
C PRO A 248 19.03 11.39 1.69
N GLY A 249 17.95 11.55 2.45
CA GLY A 249 17.24 10.45 3.14
C GLY A 249 15.75 10.51 2.81
N GLY A 250 15.03 9.41 3.03
CA GLY A 250 13.56 9.36 2.90
C GLY A 250 12.82 10.10 4.03
N ASN A 251 13.19 11.36 4.24
CA ASN A 251 12.65 12.21 5.28
C ASN A 251 11.40 12.95 4.79
N VAL A 252 10.41 13.05 5.66
CA VAL A 252 9.20 13.84 5.41
C VAL A 252 9.20 15.12 6.26
N GLY A 253 9.61 15.00 7.53
CA GLY A 253 9.59 16.10 8.50
C GLY A 253 8.17 16.60 8.80
N LYS A 254 8.07 17.69 9.58
CA LYS A 254 6.81 18.34 9.92
C LYS A 254 6.79 19.78 9.39
N PRO A 255 6.35 20.01 8.13
CA PRO A 255 6.36 21.35 7.55
C PRO A 255 5.42 22.33 8.28
N GLY A 256 4.31 21.84 8.86
CA GLY A 256 3.41 22.69 9.66
C GLY A 256 4.06 23.23 10.94
N GLU A 257 4.85 22.40 11.63
CA GLU A 257 5.62 22.85 12.79
C GLU A 257 6.72 23.84 12.38
N ALA A 258 7.40 23.57 11.26
CA ALA A 258 8.43 24.46 10.72
C ALA A 258 7.91 25.85 10.36
N ILE A 259 6.72 25.92 9.73
CA ILE A 259 6.06 27.20 9.45
C ILE A 259 5.71 27.92 10.74
N ARG A 260 5.14 27.22 11.75
CA ARG A 260 4.78 27.82 13.03
C ARG A 260 6.01 28.41 13.75
N GLN A 261 7.11 27.67 13.81
CA GLN A 261 8.36 28.17 14.41
C GLN A 261 8.93 29.38 13.65
N LEU A 262 8.86 29.36 12.32
CA LEU A 262 9.34 30.47 11.50
C LEU A 262 8.53 31.77 11.72
N LEU A 263 7.22 31.62 11.91
CA LEU A 263 6.31 32.72 12.27
C LEU A 263 6.63 33.26 13.68
N GLU A 264 6.79 32.36 14.66
CA GLU A 264 7.17 32.71 16.04
C GLU A 264 8.53 33.42 16.12
N GLU A 265 9.55 32.97 15.38
CA GLU A 265 10.89 33.59 15.34
C GLU A 265 10.91 34.99 14.72
N LYS A 266 9.99 35.28 13.80
CA LYS A 266 9.94 36.53 13.05
C LYS A 266 8.87 37.50 13.55
N GLU A 267 8.25 37.20 14.71
CA GLU A 267 7.17 37.98 15.32
C GLU A 267 6.02 38.30 14.36
N GLY A 268 5.64 37.32 13.53
CA GLY A 268 4.54 37.44 12.55
C GLY A 268 3.59 36.27 12.62
#